data_AF-A0A2V7X530-F1
#
_entry.id   AF-A0A2V7X530-F1
#
_cell.length_a   1.000
_cell.length_b   1.000
_cell.length_c   1.000
_cell.angle_alpha   90.00
_cell.angle_beta   90.00
_cell.angle_gamma   90.00
#
_symmetry.space_group_name_H-M   'P 1'
#
loop_
_entity.id
_entity.type
_entity.pdbx_description
1 polymer ?
#
loop_
_entity_poly.entity_id
_entity_poly.type
_entity_poly.pdbx_seq_one_letter_code
_entity_poly.pdbx_strand_id
1 'polypeptide(L)' 'MSRVGDCWDNAVAESFFATLKTELVYRRPWPTKHEVRTAIHDYIGAFYNPHRRHS' A
#
# COMPACT_ATOMS: atom_id res chain seq x y z
N MET A 1 -8.77 21.20 12.51
CA MET A 1 -8.46 21.92 11.26
C MET A 1 -7.68 20.96 10.37
N SER A 2 -8.35 20.28 9.45
CA SER A 2 -7.69 19.47 8.42
C SER A 2 -8.07 20.11 7.09
N ARG A 3 -7.08 20.68 6.40
CA ARG A 3 -7.29 21.46 5.18
C ARG A 3 -7.09 20.52 3.99
N VAL A 4 -7.93 20.62 2.96
CA VAL A 4 -7.68 19.95 1.67
C VAL A 4 -6.30 20.40 1.18
N GLY A 5 -5.35 19.47 1.08
CA GLY A 5 -3.99 19.74 0.58
C GLY A 5 -2.87 19.77 1.61
N ASP A 6 -2.98 19.08 2.75
CA ASP A 6 -1.80 18.76 3.56
C ASP A 6 -0.94 17.72 2.83
N CYS A 7 0.10 18.19 2.14
CA CYS A 7 1.01 17.33 1.37
C CYS A 7 1.70 16.27 2.24
N TRP A 8 1.86 16.53 3.54
CA TRP A 8 2.41 15.59 4.50
C TRP A 8 1.48 14.44 4.85
N ASP A 9 0.15 14.67 4.86
CA ASP A 9 -0.85 13.63 5.10
C ASP A 9 -0.95 12.70 3.90
N ASN A 10 -0.94 13.26 2.69
CA ASN A 10 -1.00 12.48 1.45
C ASN A 10 0.33 11.82 1.08
N ALA A 11 1.49 12.39 1.41
CA ALA A 11 2.80 11.85 0.99
C ALA A 11 3.06 10.43 1.53
N VAL A 12 2.62 10.12 2.75
CA VAL A 12 2.74 8.77 3.32
C VAL A 12 1.83 7.78 2.58
N ALA A 13 0.61 8.20 2.27
CA ALA A 13 -0.34 7.40 1.49
C ALA A 13 0.16 7.18 0.06
N GLU A 14 0.64 8.24 -0.62
CA GLU A 14 1.21 8.16 -1.97
C GLU A 14 2.43 7.25 -2.02
N SER A 15 3.33 7.37 -1.04
CA SER A 15 4.49 6.48 -0.93
C SER A 15 4.08 5.03 -0.73
N PHE A 16 3.08 4.76 0.12
CA PHE A 16 2.53 3.42 0.31
C PHE A 16 1.95 2.85 -0.99
N PHE A 17 1.11 3.61 -1.69
CA PHE A 17 0.49 3.14 -2.94
C PHE A 17 1.51 2.94 -4.07
N ALA A 18 2.55 3.77 -4.13
CA ALA A 18 3.65 3.59 -5.08
C ALA A 18 4.40 2.28 -4.80
N THR A 19 4.75 2.02 -3.54
CA THR A 19 5.41 0.76 -3.12
C THR A 19 4.51 -0.45 -3.38
N LEU A 20 3.24 -0.41 -2.96
CA LEU A 20 2.28 -1.50 -3.16
C LEU A 20 2.10 -1.84 -4.64
N LYS A 21 1.99 -0.84 -5.51
CA LYS A 21 1.88 -1.07 -6.96
C LYS A 21 3.14 -1.72 -7.53
N THR A 22 4.31 -1.23 -7.14
CA THR A 22 5.59 -1.71 -7.67
C THR A 22 5.93 -3.12 -7.19
N GLU A 23 5.74 -3.40 -5.90
CA GLU A 23 6.19 -4.65 -5.28
C GLU A 23 5.16 -5.78 -5.39
N LEU A 24 3.87 -5.46 -5.54
CA LEU A 24 2.79 -6.45 -5.60
C LEU A 24 2.01 -6.42 -6.92
N VAL A 25 1.44 -5.27 -7.29
CA VAL A 25 0.48 -5.19 -8.40
C VAL A 25 1.16 -5.42 -9.75
N TYR A 26 2.33 -4.82 -9.98
CA TYR A 26 3.04 -4.89 -11.26
C TYR A 26 3.94 -6.12 -11.42
N ARG A 27 4.19 -6.88 -10.33
CA ARG A 27 5.03 -8.08 -10.40
C ARG A 27 4.40 -9.24 -11.17
N ARG A 28 3.08 -9.33 -11.21
CA ARG A 28 2.37 -10.40 -11.91
C ARG A 28 0.99 -9.96 -12.41
N PRO A 29 0.48 -10.54 -13.50
CA PRO A 29 -0.91 -10.34 -13.90
C PRO A 29 -1.83 -11.00 -12.87
N TRP A 30 -2.94 -10.32 -12.55
CA TRP A 30 -3.93 -10.81 -11.61
C TRP A 30 -5.23 -11.15 -12.33
N PRO A 31 -5.63 -12.44 -12.38
CA PRO A 31 -6.79 -12.86 -13.15
C PRO A 31 -8.12 -12.46 -12.48
N THR A 32 -8.13 -12.26 -11.16
CA THR A 32 -9.35 -11.90 -10.41
C THR A 32 -9.09 -10.81 -9.38
N LYS A 33 -10.11 -9.98 -9.14
CA LYS A 33 -10.08 -8.97 -8.06
C LYS A 33 -9.98 -9.60 -6.67
N HIS A 34 -10.52 -10.80 -6.49
CA HIS A 34 -10.46 -11.50 -5.21
C HIS A 34 -9.02 -11.87 -4.85
N GLU A 35 -8.26 -12.39 -5.82
CA GLU A 35 -6.86 -12.75 -5.61
C GLU A 35 -5.98 -11.54 -5.24
N VAL A 36 -6.16 -10.41 -5.95
CA VAL A 36 -5.51 -9.14 -5.60
C VAL A 36 -5.84 -8.72 -4.18
N ARG A 37 -7.10 -8.81 -3.79
CA ARG A 37 -7.56 -8.35 -2.47
C ARG A 37 -6.97 -9.20 -1.35
N THR A 38 -6.89 -10.52 -1.52
CA THR A 38 -6.22 -11.41 -0.57
C THR A 38 -4.73 -11.12 -0.48
N ALA A 39 -4.06 -10.92 -1.63
CA ALA A 39 -2.65 -10.61 -1.66
C ALA A 39 -2.30 -9.24 -1.04
N ILE A 40 -3.16 -8.23 -1.22
CA ILE A 40 -3.00 -6.93 -0.55
C ILE A 40 -3.15 -7.09 0.97
N HIS A 41 -4.13 -7.87 1.43
CA HIS A 41 -4.32 -8.11 2.86
C HIS A 41 -3.11 -8.81 3.49
N ASP A 42 -2.59 -9.85 2.83
CA ASP A 42 -1.36 -10.52 3.23
C ASP A 42 -0.16 -9.58 3.23
N TYR A 43 0.04 -8.82 2.15
CA TYR A 43 1.12 -7.84 2.04
C TYR A 43 1.09 -6.80 3.16
N ILE A 44 -0.09 -6.27 3.52
CA ILE A 44 -0.22 -5.30 4.61
C ILE A 44 0.08 -5.94 5.96
N GLY A 45 -0.49 -7.11 6.24
CA GLY A 45 -0.39 -7.78 7.54
C GLY A 45 0.96 -8.46 7.80
N ALA A 46 1.54 -9.09 6.79
CA ALA A 46 2.74 -9.91 6.91
C ALA A 46 4.04 -9.18 6.51
N PHE A 47 3.95 -8.13 5.68
CA PHE A 47 5.14 -7.45 5.17
C PHE A 47 5.19 -5.97 5.59
N TYR A 48 4.17 -5.18 5.27
CA TYR A 48 4.19 -3.74 5.50
C TYR A 48 4.21 -3.34 6.98
N ASN A 49 3.23 -3.82 7.76
CA ASN A 49 3.07 -3.47 9.18
C ASN A 49 4.20 -4.00 10.10
N PRO A 50 4.75 -5.22 9.92
CA PRO A 50 5.85 -5.70 10.76
C PRO A 50 7.21 -5.09 10.38
N HIS A 51 7.43 -4.70 9.12
CA HIS A 51 8.74 -4.21 8.65
C HIS A 51 8.89 -2.68 8.73
N ARG A 52 7.81 -1.92 8.51
CA ARG A 52 7.79 -0.47 8.79
C ARG A 52 7.21 -0.23 10.18
N ARG A 53 8.04 -0.39 11.22
CA ARG A 53 7.77 0.29 12.49
C ARG A 53 7.90 1.79 12.22
N HIS A 54 6.77 2.48 12.12
CA HIS A 54 6.74 3.94 12.16
C HIS A 54 7.47 4.38 13.45
N SER A 55 8.57 5.10 13.30
CA SER A 55 9.19 5.89 14.39
C SER A 55 8.68 7.31 14.29
#